data_AF-A0A7W0WTR2-F1
#
_entry.id   AF-A0A7W0WTR2-F1
#
_cell.length_a   1.000
_cell.length_b   1.000
_cell.length_c   1.000
_cell.angle_alpha   90.00
_cell.angle_beta   90.00
_cell.angle_gamma   90.00
#
_symmetry.space_group_name_H-M   'P 1'
#
loop_
_entity.id
_entity.type
_entity.pdbx_description
1 polymer ?
#
loop_
_entity_poly.entity_id
_entity_poly.type
_entity_poly.pdbx_seq_one_letter_code
_entity_poly.pdbx_strand_id
1 'polypeptide(L)'
;MCERGGAIESMEVRGTSLPTLVQMVAGGLGITLLPESAAAALVQPRGALALVPLAAPAPGRTIGLAWRTSSARLREFRLLAETMAKAADAFLAKLRR
;
A
#
# COMPACT_ATOMS: atom_id res chain seq x y z
N MET A 1 -10.01 -1.38 10.57
CA MET A 1 -8.81 -2.13 11.02
C MET A 1 -8.21 -1.48 12.26
N CYS A 2 -7.83 -0.20 12.21
CA CYS A 2 -7.29 0.55 13.35
C CYS A 2 -8.22 0.51 14.57
N GLU A 3 -9.53 0.73 14.38
CA GLU A 3 -10.53 0.63 15.47
C GLU A 3 -10.57 -0.75 16.13
N ARG A 4 -10.46 -1.84 15.33
CA ARG A 4 -10.43 -3.22 15.85
C ARG A 4 -9.16 -3.49 16.67
N GLY A 5 -8.09 -2.73 16.45
CA GLY A 5 -6.86 -2.76 17.24
C GLY A 5 -6.86 -1.78 18.41
N GLY A 6 -7.99 -1.14 18.73
CA GLY A 6 -8.09 -0.16 19.82
C GLY A 6 -7.48 1.21 19.52
N ALA A 7 -7.13 1.49 18.26
CA ALA A 7 -6.65 2.82 17.88
C ALA A 7 -7.80 3.83 17.88
N ILE A 8 -7.55 5.01 18.44
CA ILE A 8 -8.47 6.14 18.40
C ILE A 8 -8.07 6.99 17.19
N GLU A 9 -8.97 7.12 16.22
CA GLU A 9 -8.74 7.96 15.05
C GLU A 9 -8.99 9.42 15.41
N SER A 10 -7.99 10.29 15.18
CA SER A 10 -8.19 11.74 15.27
C SER A 10 -9.01 12.21 14.07
N MET A 11 -10.25 12.65 14.32
CA MET A 11 -11.14 13.14 13.26
C MET A 11 -10.60 14.41 12.55
N GLU A 12 -9.67 15.12 13.18
CA GLU A 12 -9.00 16.33 12.68
C GLU A 12 -7.98 16.05 11.57
N VAL A 13 -7.47 14.81 11.44
CA VAL A 13 -6.38 14.46 10.51
C VAL A 13 -6.80 13.26 9.67
N ARG A 14 -7.49 13.53 8.56
CA ARG A 14 -7.88 12.52 7.57
C ARG A 14 -7.30 12.86 6.20
N GLY A 15 -6.72 11.86 5.54
CA GLY A 15 -6.17 11.99 4.18
C GLY A 15 -6.66 10.85 3.28
N THR A 16 -6.93 11.16 2.01
CA THR A 16 -7.29 10.16 0.98
C THR A 16 -6.09 9.75 0.11
N SER A 17 -4.90 10.27 0.43
CA SER A 17 -3.66 10.09 -0.32
C SER A 17 -2.53 9.65 0.60
N LEU A 18 -1.88 8.53 0.26
CA LEU A 18 -0.73 8.01 1.03
C LEU A 18 0.41 9.04 1.16
N PRO A 19 0.85 9.73 0.09
CA PRO A 19 1.84 10.80 0.20
C PRO A 19 1.47 11.86 1.27
N THR A 20 0.21 12.30 1.28
CA THR A 20 -0.25 13.31 2.24
C THR A 20 -0.21 12.77 3.67
N LEU A 21 -0.65 11.54 3.90
CA LEU A 21 -0.57 10.88 5.22
C LEU A 21 0.87 10.82 5.72
N VAL A 22 1.81 10.45 4.86
CA VAL A 22 3.25 10.39 5.20
C VAL A 22 3.78 11.77 5.58
N GLN A 23 3.42 12.83 4.85
CA GLN A 23 3.86 14.20 5.18
C GLN A 23 3.24 14.70 6.49
N MET A 24 1.99 14.35 6.78
CA MET A 24 1.34 14.71 8.04
C MET A 24 2.04 14.06 9.25
N VAL A 25 2.39 12.77 9.14
CA VAL A 25 3.17 12.07 10.18
C VAL A 25 4.57 12.67 10.30
N ALA A 26 5.23 13.02 9.18
CA ALA A 26 6.54 13.69 9.20
C ALA A 26 6.48 15.07 9.88
N GLY A 27 5.34 15.76 9.78
CA GLY A 27 5.04 17.01 10.48
C GLY A 27 4.59 16.84 11.93
N GLY A 28 4.59 15.63 12.48
CA GLY A 28 4.26 15.35 13.88
C GLY A 28 2.80 15.02 14.15
N LEU A 29 1.96 14.83 13.13
CA LEU A 29 0.54 14.47 13.28
C LEU A 29 0.34 12.97 13.52
N GLY A 30 0.99 12.44 14.56
CA GLY A 30 0.77 11.08 15.07
C GLY A 30 1.45 9.98 14.27
N ILE A 31 0.72 8.88 14.01
CA ILE A 31 1.18 7.70 13.27
C ILE A 31 0.14 7.29 12.22
N THR A 32 0.55 6.53 11.21
CA THR A 32 -0.37 6.03 10.17
C THR A 32 0.00 4.61 9.74
N LEU A 33 -0.96 3.89 9.16
CA LEU A 33 -0.71 2.61 8.49
C LEU A 33 -0.30 2.87 7.05
N LEU A 34 0.84 2.30 6.64
CA LEU A 34 1.35 2.39 5.28
C LEU A 34 1.47 1.00 4.66
N PRO A 35 0.92 0.74 3.46
CA PRO A 35 1.18 -0.49 2.75
C PRO A 35 2.67 -0.62 2.44
N GLU A 36 3.24 -1.80 2.67
CA GLU A 36 4.66 -2.10 2.39
C GLU A 36 5.05 -1.75 0.95
N SER A 37 4.14 -1.97 -0.01
CA SER A 37 4.35 -1.62 -1.42
C SER A 37 4.60 -0.13 -1.68
N ALA A 38 4.17 0.76 -0.79
CA ALA A 38 4.37 2.20 -0.91
C ALA A 38 5.52 2.72 -0.02
N ALA A 39 5.99 1.91 0.94
CA ALA A 39 6.96 2.31 1.95
C ALA A 39 8.28 2.78 1.32
N ALA A 40 8.85 1.98 0.41
CA ALA A 40 10.11 2.31 -0.26
C ALA A 40 10.03 3.59 -1.14
N ALA A 41 8.84 3.94 -1.64
CA ALA A 41 8.65 5.11 -2.49
C ALA A 41 8.36 6.38 -1.70
N LEU A 42 7.71 6.26 -0.53
CA LEU A 42 7.23 7.41 0.24
C LEU A 42 8.06 7.72 1.47
N VAL A 43 8.84 6.77 1.99
CA VAL A 43 9.65 6.94 3.20
C VAL A 43 11.13 6.83 2.85
N GLN A 44 11.89 7.88 3.17
CA GLN A 44 13.33 7.90 2.94
C GLN A 44 14.05 7.07 4.03
N PRO A 45 15.02 6.20 3.67
CA PRO A 45 15.72 5.34 4.63
C PRO A 45 16.45 6.06 5.79
N ARG A 46 16.76 7.36 5.62
CA ARG A 46 17.39 8.22 6.63
C ARG A 46 16.57 9.48 6.90
N GLY A 47 15.26 9.40 6.69
CA GLY A 47 14.33 10.50 6.92
C GLY A 47 13.85 10.60 8.36
N ALA A 48 12.92 11.53 8.60
CA ALA A 48 12.33 11.79 9.92
C ALA A 48 11.32 10.71 10.39
N LEU A 49 11.12 9.65 9.60
CA LEU A 49 10.09 8.63 9.84
C LEU A 49 10.73 7.26 10.03
N ALA A 50 10.24 6.54 11.04
CA ALA A 50 10.55 5.13 11.24
C ALA A 50 9.39 4.26 10.72
N LEU A 51 9.71 3.15 10.08
CA LEU A 51 8.75 2.11 9.69
C LEU A 51 8.79 0.99 10.72
N VAL A 52 7.62 0.63 11.25
CA VAL A 52 7.46 -0.46 12.21
C VAL A 52 6.54 -1.53 11.61
N PRO A 53 7.03 -2.76 11.36
CA PRO A 53 6.20 -3.85 10.87
C PRO A 53 5.09 -4.21 11.87
N LEU A 54 3.92 -4.59 11.35
CA LEU A 54 2.84 -5.12 12.17
C LEU A 54 3.18 -6.53 12.67
N ALA A 55 2.80 -6.85 13.90
CA ALA A 55 2.96 -8.18 14.46
C ALA A 55 2.17 -9.23 13.66
N ALA A 56 2.69 -10.45 13.60
CA ALA A 56 2.02 -11.55 12.94
C ALA A 56 0.74 -11.98 13.69
N PRO A 57 -0.35 -12.34 12.99
CA PRO A 57 -0.51 -12.29 11.54
C PRO A 57 -0.80 -10.87 11.04
N ALA A 58 0.09 -10.34 10.21
CA ALA A 58 -0.10 -9.03 9.61
C ALA A 58 -1.23 -9.09 8.55
N PRO A 59 -2.12 -8.09 8.50
CA PRO A 59 -3.19 -8.07 7.52
C PRO A 59 -2.64 -7.82 6.12
N GLY A 60 -3.14 -8.60 5.17
CA GLY A 60 -2.83 -8.49 3.76
C GLY A 60 -4.04 -8.07 2.94
N ARG A 61 -3.78 -7.73 1.67
CA ARG A 61 -4.82 -7.55 0.64
C ARG A 61 -4.37 -8.22 -0.65
N THR A 62 -5.33 -8.70 -1.43
CA THR A 62 -5.09 -9.18 -2.80
C THR A 62 -5.38 -8.07 -3.79
N ILE A 63 -4.46 -7.84 -4.73
CA ILE A 63 -4.65 -6.89 -5.83
C ILE A 63 -4.91 -7.66 -7.10
N GLY A 64 -6.07 -7.40 -7.70
CA GLY A 64 -6.52 -8.05 -8.92
C GLY A 64 -6.72 -7.04 -10.04
N LEU A 65 -6.62 -7.53 -11.27
CA LEU A 65 -7.03 -6.82 -12.47
C LEU A 65 -8.43 -7.30 -12.87
N ALA A 66 -9.32 -6.36 -13.17
CA ALA A 66 -10.69 -6.65 -13.53
C ALA A 66 -11.07 -5.93 -14.83
N TRP A 67 -11.84 -6.62 -15.67
CA TRP A 67 -12.39 -6.07 -16.91
C TRP A 67 -13.77 -6.68 -17.16
N ARG A 68 -14.56 -6.03 -18.03
CA ARG A 68 -15.86 -6.56 -18.44
C ARG A 68 -15.67 -7.77 -19.35
N THR A 69 -16.44 -8.84 -19.11
CA THR A 69 -16.43 -10.06 -19.92
C THR A 69 -16.80 -9.81 -21.38
N SER A 70 -17.65 -8.82 -21.65
CA SER A 70 -18.08 -8.40 -22.98
C SER A 70 -17.06 -7.55 -23.75
N SER A 71 -15.87 -7.30 -23.19
CA SER A 71 -14.88 -6.48 -23.88
C SER A 71 -14.32 -7.19 -25.12
N ALA A 72 -14.35 -6.50 -26.26
CA ALA A 72 -13.68 -6.95 -27.49
C ALA A 72 -12.15 -7.06 -27.35
N ARG A 73 -11.56 -6.45 -26.30
CA ARG A 73 -10.10 -6.38 -26.07
C ARG A 73 -9.61 -7.41 -25.04
N LEU A 74 -10.31 -8.53 -24.92
CA LEU A 74 -10.03 -9.56 -23.91
C LEU A 74 -8.62 -10.13 -24.05
N ARG A 75 -8.10 -10.26 -25.27
CA ARG A 75 -6.74 -10.77 -25.52
C ARG A 75 -5.69 -9.80 -24.99
N GLU A 76 -5.85 -8.51 -25.26
CA GLU A 76 -4.94 -7.45 -24.82
C GLU A 76 -4.96 -7.31 -23.30
N PHE A 77 -6.14 -7.40 -22.67
CA PHE A 77 -6.24 -7.36 -21.21
C PHE A 77 -5.56 -8.54 -20.55
N ARG A 78 -5.67 -9.75 -21.12
CA ARG A 78 -4.93 -10.92 -20.62
C ARG A 78 -3.43 -10.74 -20.75
N LEU A 79 -2.96 -10.28 -21.92
CA LEU A 79 -1.54 -10.01 -22.14
C LEU A 79 -0.99 -8.96 -21.16
N LEU A 80 -1.76 -7.88 -20.94
CA LEU A 80 -1.41 -6.87 -19.95
C LEU A 80 -1.38 -7.47 -18.54
N ALA A 81 -2.38 -8.27 -18.19
CA ALA A 81 -2.46 -8.90 -16.87
C ALA A 81 -1.29 -9.84 -16.60
N GLU A 82 -0.90 -10.66 -17.57
CA GLU A 82 0.27 -11.53 -17.47
C GLU A 82 1.56 -10.72 -17.31
N THR A 83 1.70 -9.62 -18.06
CA THR A 83 2.86 -8.73 -17.97
C THR A 83 2.93 -8.04 -16.60
N MET A 84 1.81 -7.52 -16.12
CA MET A 84 1.72 -6.88 -14.82
C MET A 84 1.93 -7.87 -13.68
N ALA A 85 1.43 -9.10 -13.77
CA ALA A 85 1.64 -10.15 -12.77
C ALA A 85 3.13 -10.48 -12.63
N LYS A 86 3.84 -10.70 -13.75
CA LYS A 86 5.30 -10.95 -13.73
C LYS A 86 6.07 -9.79 -13.10
N ALA A 87 5.71 -8.55 -13.45
CA ALA A 87 6.33 -7.36 -12.86
C ALA A 87 6.02 -7.24 -11.35
N ALA A 88 4.79 -7.52 -10.94
CA ALA A 88 4.36 -7.50 -9.54
C ALA A 88 5.08 -8.57 -8.72
N ASP A 89 5.24 -9.80 -9.22
CA ASP A 89 5.99 -10.86 -8.53
C ASP A 89 7.44 -10.45 -8.30
N ALA A 90 8.10 -9.90 -9.32
CA ALA A 90 9.46 -9.39 -9.20
C ALA A 90 9.58 -8.22 -8.21
N PHE A 91 8.56 -7.36 -8.14
CA PHE A 91 8.48 -6.27 -7.18
C PHE A 91 8.27 -6.76 -5.75
N LEU A 92 7.28 -7.63 -5.52
CA LEU A 92 6.96 -8.19 -4.20
C LEU A 92 8.08 -9.07 -3.65
N ALA A 93 8.81 -9.80 -4.51
CA ALA A 93 9.98 -10.57 -4.12
C ALA A 93 11.13 -9.71 -3.57
N LYS A 94 11.18 -8.41 -3.92
CA LYS A 94 12.15 -7.46 -3.35
C LYS A 94 11.72 -6.92 -1.99
N LEU A 95 10.42 -6.86 -1.72
CA LEU A 95 9.87 -6.39 -0.45
C LEU A 95 9.96 -7.45 0.66
N ARG A 96 9.85 -8.73 0.31
CA ARG A 96 9.92 -9.86 1.25
C ARG A 96 11.35 -10.24 1.69
N ARG A 97 12.36 -9.46 1.31
CA ARG A 97 13.78 -9.67 1.66
C ARG A 97 14.21 -8.68 2.73
#